data_AF-X0T323-F1
#
_entry.id   AF-X0T323-F1
#
_cell.length_a   1.000
_cell.length_b   1.000
_cell.length_c   1.000
_cell.angle_alpha   90.00
_cell.angle_beta   90.00
_cell.angle_gamma   90.00
#
_symmetry.space_group_name_H-M   'P 1'
#
loop_
_entity.id
_entity.type
_entity.pdbx_description
1 polymer ?
#
loop_
_entity_poly.entity_id
_entity_poly.type
_entity_poly.pdbx_seq_one_letter_code
_entity_poly.pdbx_strand_id
1 'polypeptide(L)'
;SAATAVENARLYDTAQQEIAERMRAEEELRRLKEFNEDIVQNMAEGIVVQDVEGRFTFVNPAMANLLGYRPEEMIGRPSVSVLPADQRSMVQAADERRARGEADRYELELLCKDGRRMNAEVNGRPRIEDGRFVGSIAVFTDVTERKRAENALRERANRMELIARMGQRTTAILERDELLDQAVDLIGEMFGYYNVTILLVEGDHVVLRASLLPSARSLAGRVRLRVGSEGIAGWVAASGEPLVVPDVRLDDRYVVLVEESRTRSELAVPIELKG
;
A
#
# COMPACT_ATOMS: atom_id res chain seq x y z
N SER A 1 -83.88 5.57 18.55
CA SER A 1 -84.47 4.39 19.24
C SER A 1 -83.34 3.58 19.87
N ALA A 2 -83.63 2.52 20.65
CA ALA A 2 -82.58 1.65 21.18
C ALA A 2 -81.63 1.10 20.10
N ALA A 3 -82.11 0.91 18.87
CA ALA A 3 -81.32 0.51 17.72
C ALA A 3 -80.21 1.53 17.36
N THR A 4 -80.53 2.82 17.36
CA THR A 4 -79.56 3.90 17.07
C THR A 4 -78.42 3.97 18.09
N ALA A 5 -78.72 3.69 19.37
CA ALA A 5 -77.71 3.70 20.42
C ALA A 5 -76.73 2.53 20.29
N VAL A 6 -77.22 1.34 19.91
CA VAL A 6 -76.39 0.14 19.66
C VAL A 6 -75.52 0.34 18.42
N GLU A 7 -76.06 0.94 17.37
CA GLU A 7 -75.32 1.25 16.14
C GLU A 7 -74.21 2.27 16.37
N ASN A 8 -74.48 3.35 17.11
CA ASN A 8 -73.46 4.33 17.50
C ASN A 8 -72.36 3.71 18.38
N ALA A 9 -72.71 2.80 19.29
CA ALA A 9 -71.72 2.11 20.12
C ALA A 9 -70.82 1.19 19.29
N ARG A 10 -71.37 0.50 18.29
CA ARG A 10 -70.57 -0.31 17.34
C ARG A 10 -69.65 0.55 16.48
N LEU A 11 -70.15 1.65 15.93
CA LEU A 11 -69.34 2.59 15.14
C LEU A 11 -68.19 3.19 15.97
N TYR A 12 -68.45 3.51 17.24
CA TYR A 12 -67.41 3.99 18.15
C TYR A 12 -66.33 2.92 18.42
N ASP A 13 -66.73 1.67 18.64
CA ASP A 13 -65.79 0.57 18.88
C ASP A 13 -64.93 0.26 17.65
N THR A 14 -65.53 0.25 16.45
CA THR A 14 -64.79 0.11 15.19
C THR A 14 -63.81 1.26 14.98
N ALA A 15 -64.22 2.51 15.23
CA ALA A 15 -63.33 3.67 15.12
C ALA A 15 -62.17 3.62 16.14
N GLN A 16 -62.42 3.15 17.37
CA GLN A 16 -61.37 2.97 18.37
C GLN A 16 -60.37 1.88 17.96
N GLN A 17 -60.84 0.79 17.36
CA GLN A 17 -59.98 -0.27 16.82
C GLN A 17 -59.12 0.24 15.66
N GLU A 18 -59.71 0.94 14.69
CA GLU A 18 -58.97 1.54 13.55
C GLU A 18 -57.91 2.55 14.02
N ILE A 19 -58.23 3.41 14.99
CA ILE A 19 -57.28 4.36 15.57
C ILE A 19 -56.14 3.63 16.28
N ALA A 20 -56.45 2.58 17.06
CA ALA A 20 -55.44 1.80 17.77
C ALA A 20 -54.51 1.06 16.80
N GLU A 21 -55.04 0.48 15.74
CA GLU A 21 -54.26 -0.17 14.68
C GLU A 21 -53.35 0.82 13.95
N ARG A 22 -53.89 1.98 13.57
CA ARG A 22 -53.10 3.03 12.92
C ARG A 22 -51.98 3.54 13.83
N MET A 23 -52.25 3.78 15.11
CA MET A 23 -51.22 4.22 16.06
C MET A 23 -50.11 3.16 16.24
N ARG A 24 -50.46 1.87 16.25
CA ARG A 24 -49.45 0.80 16.31
C ARG A 24 -48.59 0.74 15.05
N ALA A 25 -49.19 0.89 13.88
CA ALA A 25 -48.47 0.91 12.61
C ALA A 25 -47.55 2.14 12.49
N GLU A 26 -48.00 3.32 12.91
CA GLU A 26 -47.20 4.55 12.95
C GLU A 26 -46.01 4.41 13.93
N GLU A 27 -46.24 3.80 15.10
CA GLU A 27 -45.18 3.53 16.07
C GLU A 27 -44.14 2.53 15.56
N GLU A 28 -44.57 1.45 14.92
CA GLU A 28 -43.67 0.45 14.33
C GLU A 28 -42.84 1.06 13.20
N LEU A 29 -43.46 1.86 12.32
CA LEU A 29 -42.77 2.57 11.26
C LEU A 29 -41.71 3.53 11.82
N ARG A 30 -42.06 4.27 12.88
CA ARG A 30 -41.11 5.15 13.57
C ARG A 30 -39.92 4.37 14.12
N ARG A 31 -40.16 3.27 14.82
CA ARG A 31 -39.10 2.42 15.39
C ARG A 31 -38.17 1.86 14.31
N LEU A 32 -38.74 1.36 13.22
CA LEU A 32 -37.95 0.84 12.09
C LEU A 32 -37.11 1.94 11.44
N LYS A 33 -37.67 3.15 11.29
CA LYS A 33 -36.93 4.29 10.76
C LYS A 33 -35.76 4.68 11.66
N GLU A 34 -36.02 4.85 12.96
CA GLU A 34 -34.98 5.17 13.94
C GLU A 34 -33.88 4.11 13.99
N PHE A 35 -34.25 2.82 13.96
CA PHE A 35 -33.29 1.72 13.93
C PHE A 35 -32.43 1.71 12.67
N ASN A 36 -33.03 1.94 11.49
CA ASN A 36 -32.28 2.01 10.23
C ASN A 36 -31.35 3.23 10.19
N GLU A 37 -31.80 4.38 10.69
CA GLU A 37 -30.95 5.56 10.83
C GLU A 37 -29.76 5.27 11.75
N ASP A 38 -29.99 4.63 12.90
CA ASP A 38 -28.93 4.27 13.84
C ASP A 38 -27.88 3.33 13.21
N ILE A 39 -28.31 2.32 12.45
CA ILE A 39 -27.39 1.45 11.70
C ILE A 39 -26.50 2.30 10.77
N VAL A 40 -27.11 3.10 9.90
CA VAL A 40 -26.35 3.85 8.88
C VAL A 40 -25.41 4.88 9.49
N GLN A 41 -25.81 5.50 10.62
CA GLN A 41 -25.02 6.51 11.32
C GLN A 41 -23.80 5.90 12.04
N ASN A 42 -23.90 4.65 12.50
CA ASN A 42 -22.82 3.97 13.24
C ASN A 42 -22.00 2.97 12.41
N MET A 43 -22.33 2.77 11.13
CA MET A 43 -21.52 1.93 10.23
C MET A 43 -20.09 2.48 10.06
N ALA A 44 -19.12 1.58 9.95
CA ALA A 44 -17.72 1.93 9.72
C ALA A 44 -17.46 2.27 8.24
N GLU A 45 -18.20 1.66 7.32
CA GLU A 45 -18.10 1.96 5.89
C GLU A 45 -18.75 3.31 5.55
N GLY A 46 -18.14 4.00 4.58
CA GLY A 46 -18.71 5.20 4.02
C GLY A 46 -19.91 4.87 3.15
N ILE A 47 -21.04 5.55 3.36
CA ILE A 47 -22.24 5.42 2.53
C ILE A 47 -22.56 6.77 1.93
N VAL A 48 -22.79 6.78 0.62
CA VAL A 48 -23.35 7.94 -0.08
C VAL A 48 -24.55 7.54 -0.90
N VAL A 49 -25.47 8.48 -1.06
CA VAL A 49 -26.54 8.42 -2.04
C VAL A 49 -26.40 9.61 -2.96
N GLN A 50 -26.59 9.37 -4.24
CA GLN A 50 -26.48 10.37 -5.29
C GLN A 50 -27.78 10.44 -6.09
N ASP A 51 -28.14 11.62 -6.58
CA ASP A 51 -29.23 11.78 -7.54
C ASP A 51 -28.80 11.43 -8.99
N VAL A 52 -29.69 11.65 -9.95
CA VAL A 52 -29.43 11.41 -11.38
C VAL A 52 -28.37 12.33 -11.98
N GLU A 53 -28.04 13.45 -11.33
CA GLU A 53 -26.97 14.37 -11.73
C GLU A 53 -25.63 14.03 -11.07
N GLY A 54 -25.58 12.96 -10.26
CA GLY A 54 -24.39 12.56 -9.52
C GLY A 54 -24.07 13.49 -8.34
N ARG A 55 -25.06 14.22 -7.80
CA ARG A 55 -24.89 15.05 -6.61
C ARG A 55 -25.23 14.27 -5.36
N PHE A 56 -24.48 14.47 -4.29
CA PHE A 56 -24.75 13.81 -3.02
C PHE A 56 -26.09 14.28 -2.43
N THR A 57 -27.02 13.35 -2.23
CA THR A 57 -28.30 13.59 -1.53
C THR A 57 -28.28 13.05 -0.10
N PHE A 58 -27.35 12.13 0.19
CA PHE A 58 -27.09 11.63 1.54
C PHE A 58 -25.61 11.24 1.66
N VAL A 59 -25.03 11.46 2.84
CA VAL A 59 -23.68 11.03 3.22
C VAL A 59 -23.71 10.66 4.70
N ASN A 60 -23.29 9.44 5.04
CA ASN A 60 -23.20 9.05 6.45
C ASN A 60 -21.95 9.65 7.15
N PRO A 61 -21.89 9.66 8.49
CA PRO A 61 -20.75 10.21 9.23
C PRO A 61 -19.42 9.55 8.86
N ALA A 62 -19.40 8.24 8.63
CA ALA A 62 -18.19 7.52 8.27
C ALA A 62 -17.57 8.04 6.97
N MET A 63 -18.37 8.24 5.92
CA MET A 63 -17.86 8.80 4.66
C MET A 63 -17.35 10.24 4.82
N ALA A 64 -18.09 11.06 5.56
CA ALA A 64 -17.71 12.45 5.82
C ALA A 64 -16.36 12.50 6.56
N ASN A 65 -16.21 11.69 7.62
CA ASN A 65 -14.97 11.55 8.37
C ASN A 65 -13.82 11.03 7.50
N LEU A 66 -14.08 10.02 6.68
CA LEU A 66 -13.11 9.39 5.80
C LEU A 66 -12.48 10.40 4.83
N LEU A 67 -13.30 11.31 4.28
CA LEU A 67 -12.87 12.36 3.36
C LEU A 67 -12.44 13.67 4.03
N GLY A 68 -12.65 13.81 5.35
CA GLY A 68 -12.35 15.02 6.11
C GLY A 68 -13.33 16.18 5.89
N TYR A 69 -14.59 15.89 5.55
CA TYR A 69 -15.67 16.87 5.42
C TYR A 69 -16.69 16.73 6.56
N ARG A 70 -17.51 17.76 6.73
CA ARG A 70 -18.79 17.61 7.44
C ARG A 70 -19.87 17.11 6.46
N PRO A 71 -20.87 16.32 6.90
CA PRO A 71 -21.94 15.85 6.02
C PRO A 71 -22.64 16.99 5.28
N GLU A 72 -22.94 18.08 5.98
CA GLU A 72 -23.62 19.26 5.41
C GLU A 72 -22.81 19.96 4.31
N GLU A 73 -21.48 19.87 4.35
CA GLU A 73 -20.63 20.41 3.29
C GLU A 73 -20.74 19.59 2.01
N MET A 74 -21.06 18.30 2.12
CA MET A 74 -21.06 17.37 0.99
C MET A 74 -22.40 17.32 0.26
N ILE A 75 -23.52 17.52 0.97
CA ILE A 75 -24.85 17.50 0.34
C ILE A 75 -24.94 18.54 -0.80
N GLY A 76 -25.47 18.11 -1.95
CA GLY A 76 -25.60 18.90 -3.18
C GLY A 76 -24.32 19.03 -4.01
N ARG A 77 -23.15 18.65 -3.46
CA ARG A 77 -21.89 18.67 -4.23
C ARG A 77 -21.88 17.54 -5.26
N PRO A 78 -21.30 17.78 -6.45
CA PRO A 78 -21.03 16.73 -7.41
C PRO A 78 -20.06 15.69 -6.83
N SER A 79 -20.34 14.40 -7.02
CA SER A 79 -19.46 13.31 -6.56
C SER A 79 -18.06 13.40 -7.17
N VAL A 80 -17.94 13.95 -8.39
CA VAL A 80 -16.65 14.20 -9.05
C VAL A 80 -15.73 15.18 -8.33
N SER A 81 -16.25 15.95 -7.37
CA SER A 81 -15.46 16.90 -6.57
C SER A 81 -14.52 16.21 -5.58
N VAL A 82 -14.81 14.97 -5.19
CA VAL A 82 -13.97 14.14 -4.30
C VAL A 82 -13.17 13.10 -5.09
N LEU A 83 -13.02 13.30 -6.40
CA LEU A 83 -12.26 12.43 -7.29
C LEU A 83 -11.03 13.15 -7.84
N PRO A 84 -9.85 12.52 -7.79
CA PRO A 84 -8.70 12.91 -8.61
C PRO A 84 -9.06 12.93 -10.09
N ALA A 85 -8.45 13.84 -10.86
CA ALA A 85 -8.80 14.06 -12.26
C ALA A 85 -8.62 12.80 -13.14
N ASP A 86 -7.59 12.01 -12.84
CA ASP A 86 -7.26 10.73 -13.50
C ASP A 86 -8.25 9.60 -13.19
N GLN A 87 -9.07 9.72 -12.14
CA GLN A 87 -10.04 8.70 -11.73
C GLN A 87 -11.46 8.98 -12.27
N ARG A 88 -11.73 10.17 -12.80
CA ARG A 88 -13.09 10.62 -13.18
C ARG A 88 -13.72 9.78 -14.27
N SER A 89 -12.96 9.35 -15.28
CA SER A 89 -13.48 8.55 -16.40
C SER A 89 -13.98 7.17 -15.96
N MET A 90 -13.28 6.55 -15.00
CA MET A 90 -13.69 5.26 -14.43
C MET A 90 -15.00 5.38 -13.66
N VAL A 91 -15.15 6.43 -12.86
CA VAL A 91 -16.40 6.68 -12.11
C VAL A 91 -17.54 7.04 -13.06
N GLN A 92 -17.28 7.81 -14.11
CA GLN A 92 -18.29 8.08 -15.14
C GLN A 92 -18.81 6.78 -15.79
N ALA A 93 -17.90 5.86 -16.17
CA ALA A 93 -18.30 4.56 -16.71
C ALA A 93 -19.09 3.71 -15.68
N ALA A 94 -18.79 3.87 -14.39
CA ALA A 94 -19.54 3.25 -13.29
C ALA A 94 -20.95 3.84 -13.14
N ASP A 95 -21.08 5.17 -13.18
CA ASP A 95 -22.37 5.87 -13.15
C ASP A 95 -23.23 5.47 -14.35
N GLU A 96 -22.65 5.34 -15.55
CA GLU A 96 -23.36 4.89 -16.75
C GLU A 96 -23.87 3.45 -16.64
N ARG A 97 -23.09 2.53 -16.04
CA ARG A 97 -23.56 1.17 -15.71
C ARG A 97 -24.73 1.21 -14.75
N ARG A 98 -24.62 1.99 -13.67
CA ARG A 98 -25.70 2.17 -12.69
C ARG A 98 -26.95 2.78 -13.31
N ALA A 99 -26.82 3.73 -14.24
CA ALA A 99 -27.95 4.28 -14.97
C ALA A 99 -28.73 3.24 -15.80
N ARG A 100 -28.07 2.13 -16.21
CA ARG A 100 -28.69 0.98 -16.90
C ARG A 100 -29.23 -0.09 -15.94
N GLY A 101 -29.17 0.14 -14.63
CA GLY A 101 -29.61 -0.83 -13.62
C GLY A 101 -28.56 -1.88 -13.26
N GLU A 102 -27.32 -1.71 -13.68
CA GLU A 102 -26.23 -2.62 -13.37
C GLU A 102 -25.54 -2.21 -12.06
N ALA A 103 -25.22 -3.20 -11.22
CA ALA A 103 -24.38 -2.99 -10.05
C ALA A 103 -22.90 -3.13 -10.40
N ASP A 104 -22.03 -2.48 -9.64
CA ASP A 104 -20.59 -2.59 -9.84
C ASP A 104 -19.78 -2.62 -8.55
N ARG A 105 -18.55 -3.11 -8.72
CA ARG A 105 -17.52 -3.14 -7.68
C ARG A 105 -16.18 -2.83 -8.31
N TYR A 106 -15.47 -1.85 -7.75
CA TYR A 106 -14.17 -1.43 -8.26
C TYR A 106 -13.37 -0.71 -7.17
N GLU A 107 -12.06 -0.62 -7.33
CA GLU A 107 -11.21 0.20 -6.49
C GLU A 107 -10.91 1.53 -7.17
N LEU A 108 -10.81 2.60 -6.40
CA LEU A 108 -10.34 3.90 -6.86
C LEU A 108 -9.57 4.64 -5.77
N GLU A 109 -9.02 5.78 -6.15
CA GLU A 109 -8.55 6.77 -5.19
C GLU A 109 -9.56 7.90 -5.05
N LEU A 110 -9.85 8.27 -3.80
CA LEU A 110 -10.62 9.44 -3.44
C LEU A 110 -9.70 10.59 -3.05
N LEU A 111 -10.15 11.82 -3.31
CA LEU A 111 -9.47 13.05 -2.92
C LEU A 111 -10.11 13.63 -1.65
N CYS A 112 -9.37 13.58 -0.54
CA CYS A 112 -9.79 14.13 0.73
C CYS A 112 -9.72 15.67 0.72
N LYS A 113 -10.41 16.33 1.66
CA LYS A 113 -10.42 17.80 1.79
C LYS A 113 -9.03 18.42 1.99
N ASP A 114 -8.13 17.68 2.65
CA ASP A 114 -6.74 18.05 2.91
C ASP A 114 -5.80 17.83 1.70
N GLY A 115 -6.32 17.31 0.57
CA GLY A 115 -5.57 16.99 -0.63
C GLY A 115 -4.95 15.58 -0.64
N ARG A 116 -5.11 14.80 0.43
CA ARG A 116 -4.62 13.41 0.48
C ARG A 116 -5.42 12.52 -0.46
N ARG A 117 -4.72 11.62 -1.17
CA ARG A 117 -5.34 10.52 -1.92
C ARG A 117 -5.48 9.31 -1.01
N MET A 118 -6.63 8.65 -1.06
CA MET A 118 -6.94 7.49 -0.23
C MET A 118 -7.55 6.39 -1.10
N ASN A 119 -7.12 5.15 -0.90
CA ASN A 119 -7.64 4.03 -1.66
C ASN A 119 -8.96 3.55 -1.05
N ALA A 120 -10.00 3.50 -1.88
CA ALA A 120 -11.30 2.99 -1.49
C ALA A 120 -11.75 1.89 -2.46
N GLU A 121 -12.35 0.84 -1.91
CA GLU A 121 -13.18 -0.06 -2.68
C GLU A 121 -14.62 0.47 -2.68
N VAL A 122 -15.25 0.51 -3.85
CA VAL A 122 -16.62 0.94 -4.06
C VAL A 122 -17.48 -0.24 -4.42
N ASN A 123 -18.63 -0.33 -3.76
CA ASN A 123 -19.74 -1.19 -4.13
C ASN A 123 -20.95 -0.31 -4.46
N GLY A 124 -21.24 -0.15 -5.75
CA GLY A 124 -22.30 0.70 -6.27
C GLY A 124 -23.55 -0.08 -6.65
N ARG A 125 -24.72 0.45 -6.31
CA ARG A 125 -26.03 -0.07 -6.73
C ARG A 125 -26.90 1.04 -7.32
N PRO A 126 -27.66 0.76 -8.39
CA PRO A 126 -28.66 1.68 -8.90
C PRO A 126 -29.81 1.82 -7.90
N ARG A 127 -30.40 3.02 -7.82
CA ARG A 127 -31.69 3.25 -7.17
C ARG A 127 -32.75 3.41 -8.23
N ILE A 128 -33.73 2.51 -8.22
CA ILE A 128 -34.86 2.49 -9.14
C ILE A 128 -36.15 2.67 -8.35
N GLU A 129 -36.93 3.68 -8.71
CA GLU A 129 -38.27 3.95 -8.15
C GLU A 129 -39.27 3.96 -9.31
N ASP A 130 -40.35 3.20 -9.19
CA ASP A 130 -41.37 3.03 -10.25
C ASP A 130 -40.79 2.70 -11.64
N GLY A 131 -39.74 1.87 -11.66
CA GLY A 131 -39.05 1.47 -12.90
C GLY A 131 -38.13 2.54 -13.51
N ARG A 132 -37.93 3.67 -12.83
CA ARG A 132 -37.05 4.77 -13.29
C ARG A 132 -35.82 4.88 -12.41
N PHE A 133 -34.68 5.14 -13.06
CA PHE A 133 -33.45 5.48 -12.36
C PHE A 133 -33.56 6.84 -11.68
N VAL A 134 -33.43 6.86 -10.36
CA VAL A 134 -33.49 8.08 -9.54
C VAL A 134 -32.14 8.46 -8.94
N GLY A 135 -31.09 7.68 -9.25
CA GLY A 135 -29.74 7.88 -8.77
C GLY A 135 -29.11 6.59 -8.28
N SER A 136 -28.16 6.67 -7.36
CA SER A 136 -27.42 5.50 -6.89
C SER A 136 -27.05 5.56 -5.42
N ILE A 137 -26.78 4.39 -4.85
CA ILE A 137 -26.19 4.25 -3.53
C ILE A 137 -24.83 3.56 -3.70
N ALA A 138 -23.82 4.05 -2.99
CA ALA A 138 -22.50 3.47 -3.01
C ALA A 138 -21.95 3.32 -1.60
N VAL A 139 -21.33 2.17 -1.34
CA VAL A 139 -20.62 1.86 -0.11
C VAL A 139 -19.12 1.90 -0.39
N PHE A 140 -18.37 2.56 0.48
CA PHE A 140 -16.93 2.80 0.40
C PHE A 140 -16.23 2.13 1.57
N THR A 141 -15.30 1.23 1.25
CA THR A 141 -14.42 0.60 2.23
C THR A 141 -13.01 1.13 2.05
N ASP A 142 -12.39 1.67 3.11
CA ASP A 142 -10.98 2.06 3.08
C ASP A 142 -10.11 0.80 2.93
N VAL A 143 -9.33 0.75 1.87
CA VAL A 143 -8.41 -0.35 1.58
C VAL A 143 -6.95 0.12 1.57
N THR A 144 -6.67 1.30 2.13
CA THR A 144 -5.34 1.90 2.16
C THR A 144 -4.33 1.00 2.85
N GLU A 145 -4.62 0.50 4.05
CA GLU A 145 -3.71 -0.40 4.79
C GLU A 145 -3.50 -1.73 4.06
N ARG A 146 -4.58 -2.31 3.51
CA ARG A 146 -4.49 -3.54 2.72
C ARG A 146 -3.56 -3.35 1.51
N LYS A 147 -3.72 -2.27 0.75
CA LYS A 147 -2.88 -2.00 -0.42
C LYS A 147 -1.44 -1.67 -0.05
N ARG A 148 -1.20 -1.00 1.07
CA ARG A 148 0.16 -0.80 1.61
C ARG A 148 0.83 -2.13 1.90
N ALA A 149 0.14 -3.05 2.56
CA ALA A 149 0.65 -4.38 2.86
C ALA A 149 0.91 -5.20 1.58
N GLU A 150 -0.03 -5.22 0.63
CA GLU A 150 0.12 -5.91 -0.64
C GLU A 150 1.30 -5.37 -1.47
N ASN A 151 1.45 -4.06 -1.55
CA ASN A 151 2.58 -3.43 -2.27
C ASN A 151 3.92 -3.77 -1.61
N ALA A 152 4.00 -3.70 -0.27
CA ALA A 152 5.22 -4.06 0.45
C ALA A 152 5.59 -5.54 0.26
N LEU A 153 4.60 -6.45 0.26
CA LEU A 153 4.82 -7.86 -0.04
C LEU A 153 5.28 -8.07 -1.48
N ARG A 154 4.66 -7.39 -2.44
CA ARG A 154 5.03 -7.48 -3.86
C ARG A 154 6.45 -6.98 -4.11
N GLU A 155 6.84 -5.87 -3.49
CA GLU A 155 8.20 -5.34 -3.60
C GLU A 155 9.23 -6.32 -3.01
N ARG A 156 8.95 -6.92 -1.85
CA ARG A 156 9.79 -7.97 -1.26
C ARG A 156 9.89 -9.21 -2.15
N ALA A 157 8.78 -9.66 -2.74
CA ALA A 157 8.74 -10.80 -3.62
C ALA A 157 9.57 -10.55 -4.90
N ASN A 158 9.39 -9.39 -5.54
CA ASN A 158 10.17 -8.99 -6.71
C ASN A 158 11.67 -8.92 -6.40
N ARG A 159 12.03 -8.39 -5.21
CA ARG A 159 13.42 -8.34 -4.75
C ARG A 159 13.98 -9.76 -4.54
N MET A 160 13.20 -10.65 -3.95
CA MET A 160 13.60 -12.05 -3.73
C MET A 160 13.76 -12.80 -5.06
N GLU A 161 12.85 -12.61 -6.03
CA GLU A 161 12.93 -13.24 -7.35
C GLU A 161 14.17 -12.77 -8.12
N LEU A 162 14.50 -11.48 -8.03
CA LEU A 162 15.74 -10.94 -8.59
C LEU A 162 16.98 -11.60 -7.95
N ILE A 163 17.02 -11.67 -6.61
CA ILE A 163 18.09 -12.36 -5.87
C ILE A 163 18.22 -13.83 -6.32
N ALA A 164 17.11 -14.55 -6.41
CA ALA A 164 17.12 -15.97 -6.78
C ALA A 164 17.61 -16.19 -8.23
N ARG A 165 17.15 -15.38 -9.19
CA ARG A 165 17.62 -15.43 -10.59
C ARG A 165 19.12 -15.14 -10.69
N MET A 166 19.60 -14.19 -9.90
CA MET A 166 21.02 -13.84 -9.85
C MET A 166 21.85 -14.97 -9.23
N GLY A 167 21.41 -15.57 -8.12
CA GLY A 167 22.09 -16.70 -7.48
C GLY A 167 22.15 -17.98 -8.34
N GLN A 168 21.14 -18.23 -9.18
CA GLN A 168 21.16 -19.37 -10.11
C GLN A 168 22.23 -19.24 -11.20
N ARG A 169 22.62 -18.02 -11.60
CA ARG A 169 23.75 -17.81 -12.52
C ARG A 169 25.08 -18.19 -11.88
N THR A 170 25.21 -18.01 -10.56
CA THR A 170 26.40 -18.39 -9.79
C THR A 170 26.60 -19.91 -9.71
N THR A 171 25.52 -20.70 -9.60
CA THR A 171 25.60 -22.17 -9.54
C THR A 171 26.00 -22.88 -10.84
N ALA A 172 26.06 -22.16 -11.97
CA ALA A 172 26.46 -22.72 -13.26
C ALA A 172 27.96 -22.56 -13.57
N ILE A 173 28.73 -21.94 -12.67
CA ILE A 173 30.12 -21.55 -12.90
C ILE A 173 31.04 -22.48 -12.12
N LEU A 174 31.86 -23.23 -12.85
CA LEU A 174 32.84 -24.16 -12.28
C LEU A 174 34.19 -23.47 -11.98
N GLU A 175 34.41 -22.25 -12.45
CA GLU A 175 35.66 -21.50 -12.26
C GLU A 175 35.54 -20.48 -11.13
N ARG A 176 36.43 -20.60 -10.13
CA ARG A 176 36.42 -19.79 -8.91
C ARG A 176 36.46 -18.29 -9.18
N ASP A 177 37.28 -17.85 -10.13
CA ASP A 177 37.49 -16.42 -10.38
C ASP A 177 36.28 -15.79 -11.09
N GLU A 178 35.66 -16.48 -12.04
CA GLU A 178 34.40 -16.04 -12.68
C GLU A 178 33.26 -15.93 -11.66
N LEU A 179 33.19 -16.85 -10.70
CA LEU A 179 32.20 -16.81 -9.63
C LEU A 179 32.37 -15.59 -8.72
N LEU A 180 33.61 -15.23 -8.39
CA LEU A 180 33.90 -14.06 -7.57
C LEU A 180 33.62 -12.75 -8.32
N ASP A 181 33.95 -12.69 -9.61
CA ASP A 181 33.64 -11.53 -10.46
C ASP A 181 32.12 -11.30 -10.59
N GLN A 182 31.34 -12.37 -10.78
CA GLN A 182 29.89 -12.23 -10.75
C GLN A 182 29.37 -11.82 -9.37
N ALA A 183 29.93 -12.36 -8.28
CA ALA A 183 29.51 -11.99 -6.95
C ALA A 183 29.69 -10.49 -6.67
N VAL A 184 30.82 -9.89 -7.07
CA VAL A 184 31.03 -8.44 -6.90
C VAL A 184 30.08 -7.60 -7.77
N ASP A 185 29.82 -8.04 -9.00
CA ASP A 185 28.85 -7.37 -9.90
C ASP A 185 27.44 -7.38 -9.29
N LEU A 186 27.00 -8.54 -8.79
CA LEU A 186 25.71 -8.71 -8.14
C LEU A 186 25.55 -7.88 -6.86
N ILE A 187 26.57 -7.86 -5.99
CA ILE A 187 26.54 -7.07 -4.76
C ILE A 187 26.52 -5.57 -5.11
N GLY A 188 27.29 -5.16 -6.12
CA GLY A 188 27.32 -3.79 -6.62
C GLY A 188 25.95 -3.32 -7.10
N GLU A 189 25.30 -4.12 -7.96
CA GLU A 189 23.94 -3.84 -8.47
C GLU A 189 22.88 -3.86 -7.36
N MET A 190 22.94 -4.81 -6.43
CA MET A 190 21.93 -5.01 -5.40
C MET A 190 21.90 -3.88 -4.35
N PHE A 191 23.06 -3.34 -4.00
CA PHE A 191 23.18 -2.34 -2.93
C PHE A 191 23.52 -0.94 -3.44
N GLY A 192 23.80 -0.79 -4.74
CA GLY A 192 24.23 0.48 -5.32
C GLY A 192 25.57 0.95 -4.76
N TYR A 193 26.44 0.03 -4.34
CA TYR A 193 27.76 0.38 -3.83
C TYR A 193 28.65 0.90 -4.96
N TYR A 194 29.36 2.00 -4.68
CA TYR A 194 30.33 2.58 -5.61
C TYR A 194 31.42 1.59 -6.02
N ASN A 195 31.88 0.77 -5.07
CA ASN A 195 32.84 -0.29 -5.30
C ASN A 195 32.53 -1.47 -4.38
N VAL A 196 32.76 -2.68 -4.88
CA VAL A 196 32.73 -3.93 -4.11
C VAL A 196 33.98 -4.71 -4.50
N THR A 197 34.68 -5.25 -3.52
CA THR A 197 35.93 -5.95 -3.74
C THR A 197 35.97 -7.20 -2.87
N ILE A 198 36.34 -8.34 -3.46
CA ILE A 198 36.59 -9.59 -2.72
C ILE A 198 38.09 -9.83 -2.67
N LEU A 199 38.62 -9.94 -1.46
CA LEU A 199 39.98 -10.36 -1.18
C LEU A 199 39.95 -11.74 -0.51
N LEU A 200 40.85 -12.62 -0.94
CA LEU A 200 41.01 -13.95 -0.34
C LEU A 200 42.29 -14.01 0.47
N VAL A 201 42.23 -14.68 1.62
CA VAL A 201 43.41 -14.94 2.45
C VAL A 201 44.26 -16.03 1.79
N GLU A 202 45.52 -15.72 1.52
CA GLU A 202 46.51 -16.64 0.93
C GLU A 202 47.82 -16.52 1.70
N GLY A 203 48.03 -17.46 2.64
CA GLY A 203 49.16 -17.39 3.57
C GLY A 203 49.02 -16.20 4.51
N ASP A 204 50.02 -15.33 4.54
CA ASP A 204 50.10 -14.12 5.36
C ASP A 204 49.56 -12.85 4.65
N HIS A 205 48.89 -13.00 3.50
CA HIS A 205 48.35 -11.87 2.73
C HIS A 205 46.85 -12.04 2.45
N VAL A 206 46.11 -10.93 2.41
CA VAL A 206 44.85 -10.83 1.68
C VAL A 206 45.14 -10.39 0.25
N VAL A 207 44.54 -11.08 -0.72
CA VAL A 207 44.84 -10.91 -2.14
C VAL A 207 43.58 -10.56 -2.89
N LEU A 208 43.64 -9.47 -3.65
CA LEU A 208 42.55 -9.05 -4.52
C LEU A 208 42.23 -10.13 -5.55
N ARG A 209 40.96 -10.55 -5.60
CA ARG A 209 40.50 -11.60 -6.53
C ARG A 209 39.38 -11.12 -7.45
N ALA A 210 38.47 -10.29 -6.95
CA ALA A 210 37.41 -9.71 -7.77
C ALA A 210 37.13 -8.27 -7.34
N SER A 211 36.72 -7.42 -8.28
CA SER A 211 36.36 -6.03 -8.01
C SER A 211 35.35 -5.47 -9.00
N LEU A 212 34.43 -4.65 -8.50
CA LEU A 212 33.47 -3.90 -9.31
C LEU A 212 34.17 -2.79 -10.12
N LEU A 213 35.13 -2.08 -9.51
CA LEU A 213 35.95 -1.10 -10.23
C LEU A 213 36.84 -1.78 -11.30
N PRO A 214 36.75 -1.37 -12.59
CA PRO A 214 37.53 -2.00 -13.66
C PRO A 214 39.05 -1.91 -13.48
N SER A 215 39.56 -0.78 -12.98
CA SER A 215 40.99 -0.60 -12.69
C SER A 215 41.47 -1.59 -11.64
N ALA A 216 40.73 -1.74 -10.53
CA ALA A 216 41.04 -2.72 -9.50
C ALA A 216 40.88 -4.17 -10.02
N ARG A 217 39.85 -4.46 -10.83
CA ARG A 217 39.65 -5.80 -11.43
C ARG A 217 40.86 -6.23 -12.26
N SER A 218 41.44 -5.32 -13.04
CA SER A 218 42.65 -5.59 -13.85
C SER A 218 43.90 -5.95 -13.03
N LEU A 219 43.88 -5.67 -11.72
CA LEU A 219 44.96 -5.96 -10.77
C LEU A 219 44.69 -7.19 -9.90
N ALA A 220 43.64 -7.96 -10.19
CA ALA A 220 43.37 -9.24 -9.54
C ALA A 220 44.63 -10.14 -9.59
N GLY A 221 44.97 -10.76 -8.46
CA GLY A 221 46.23 -11.54 -8.32
C GLY A 221 47.46 -10.73 -7.90
N ARG A 222 47.50 -9.43 -8.24
CA ARG A 222 48.70 -8.59 -8.10
C ARG A 222 48.69 -7.75 -6.83
N VAL A 223 47.52 -7.27 -6.43
CA VAL A 223 47.36 -6.52 -5.17
C VAL A 223 47.33 -7.51 -4.00
N ARG A 224 48.30 -7.36 -3.10
CA ARG A 224 48.45 -8.16 -1.88
C ARG A 224 48.66 -7.20 -0.72
N LEU A 225 47.91 -7.38 0.37
CA LEU A 225 48.09 -6.66 1.62
C LEU A 225 48.39 -7.66 2.72
N ARG A 226 49.33 -7.36 3.59
CA ARG A 226 49.70 -8.25 4.70
C ARG A 226 48.62 -8.28 5.78
N VAL A 227 48.24 -9.49 6.17
CA VAL A 227 47.24 -9.75 7.21
C VAL A 227 47.70 -9.10 8.52
N GLY A 228 46.81 -8.32 9.14
CA GLY A 228 47.01 -7.64 10.41
C GLY A 228 47.81 -6.35 10.37
N SER A 229 48.60 -6.10 9.31
CA SER A 229 49.51 -4.95 9.26
C SER A 229 49.24 -3.96 8.12
N GLU A 230 48.48 -4.33 7.10
CA GLU A 230 48.22 -3.46 5.94
C GLU A 230 46.74 -3.44 5.56
N GLY A 231 46.18 -2.24 5.42
CA GLY A 231 44.80 -2.08 4.97
C GLY A 231 43.75 -2.38 6.04
N ILE A 232 42.56 -1.81 5.84
CA ILE A 232 41.36 -2.21 6.57
C ILE A 232 41.08 -3.71 6.36
N ALA A 233 41.19 -4.20 5.13
CA ALA A 233 41.00 -5.61 4.80
C ALA A 233 41.99 -6.54 5.51
N GLY A 234 43.28 -6.17 5.60
CA GLY A 234 44.27 -6.97 6.33
C GLY A 234 43.97 -7.02 7.83
N TRP A 235 43.54 -5.90 8.42
CA TRP A 235 43.10 -5.85 9.81
C TRP A 235 41.87 -6.72 10.08
N VAL A 236 40.85 -6.65 9.23
CA VAL A 236 39.63 -7.49 9.34
C VAL A 236 39.97 -8.98 9.21
N ALA A 237 40.87 -9.34 8.27
CA ALA A 237 41.30 -10.73 8.12
C ALA A 237 42.05 -11.27 9.34
N ALA A 238 42.79 -10.42 10.07
CA ALA A 238 43.48 -10.84 11.29
C ALA A 238 42.58 -10.89 12.52
N SER A 239 41.66 -9.94 12.65
CA SER A 239 40.75 -9.83 13.80
C SER A 239 39.57 -10.79 13.73
N GLY A 240 39.12 -11.12 12.52
CA GLY A 240 37.85 -11.83 12.30
C GLY A 240 36.62 -10.97 12.63
N GLU A 241 36.79 -9.66 12.85
CA GLU A 241 35.71 -8.74 13.19
C GLU A 241 35.37 -7.81 12.02
N PRO A 242 34.08 -7.58 11.72
CA PRO A 242 33.69 -6.61 10.71
C PRO A 242 34.04 -5.19 11.16
N LEU A 243 34.43 -4.34 10.21
CA LEU A 243 34.78 -2.95 10.46
C LEU A 243 34.04 -2.02 9.50
N VAL A 244 33.38 -1.00 10.07
CA VAL A 244 32.80 0.12 9.32
C VAL A 244 33.64 1.35 9.59
N VAL A 245 34.15 1.96 8.53
CA VAL A 245 34.89 3.23 8.55
C VAL A 245 34.06 4.28 7.79
N PRO A 246 33.36 5.18 8.51
CA PRO A 246 32.50 6.20 7.88
C PRO A 246 33.27 7.23 7.05
N ASP A 247 34.53 7.51 7.44
CA ASP A 247 35.43 8.39 6.70
C ASP A 247 36.84 7.81 6.65
N VAL A 248 37.20 7.24 5.51
CA VAL A 248 38.50 6.57 5.32
C VAL A 248 39.69 7.52 5.36
N ARG A 249 39.48 8.83 5.22
CA ARG A 249 40.55 9.84 5.31
C ARG A 249 41.04 10.05 6.74
N LEU A 250 40.27 9.56 7.72
CA LEU A 250 40.56 9.68 9.14
C LEU A 250 41.06 8.36 9.75
N ASP A 251 41.23 7.31 8.94
CA ASP A 251 41.65 6.00 9.40
C ASP A 251 43.01 5.63 8.78
N ASP A 252 44.04 5.55 9.61
CA ASP A 252 45.43 5.28 9.18
C ASP A 252 45.60 3.89 8.55
N ARG A 253 44.62 2.98 8.72
CA ARG A 253 44.64 1.66 8.09
C ARG A 253 44.17 1.71 6.65
N TYR A 254 43.52 2.78 6.20
CA TYR A 254 42.99 2.85 4.84
C TYR A 254 44.14 2.89 3.82
N VAL A 255 44.09 1.98 2.85
CA VAL A 255 45.07 1.89 1.77
C VAL A 255 44.35 2.06 0.45
N VAL A 256 44.83 3.00 -0.36
CA VAL A 256 44.32 3.22 -1.72
C VAL A 256 44.83 2.11 -2.64
N LEU A 257 43.93 1.23 -3.08
CA LEU A 257 44.27 0.11 -3.96
C LEU A 257 44.52 0.54 -5.42
N VAL A 258 43.85 1.61 -5.85
CA VAL A 258 43.95 2.19 -7.20
C VAL A 258 43.83 3.71 -7.11
N GLU A 259 44.68 4.44 -7.84
CA GLU A 259 44.78 5.90 -7.73
C GLU A 259 43.48 6.64 -8.06
N GLU A 260 42.65 6.09 -8.96
CA GLU A 260 41.38 6.70 -9.34
C GLU A 260 40.25 6.47 -8.32
N SER A 261 40.51 5.70 -7.27
CA SER A 261 39.52 5.40 -6.23
C SER A 261 39.05 6.67 -5.54
N ARG A 262 37.72 6.85 -5.47
CA ARG A 262 37.07 7.96 -4.74
C ARG A 262 36.36 7.49 -3.48
N THR A 263 36.74 6.33 -2.94
CA THR A 263 36.14 5.79 -1.72
C THR A 263 36.24 6.80 -0.57
N ARG A 264 35.11 7.07 0.06
CA ARG A 264 35.02 7.95 1.25
C ARG A 264 34.68 7.19 2.52
N SER A 265 34.03 6.05 2.39
CA SER A 265 33.66 5.17 3.49
C SER A 265 33.92 3.72 3.07
N GLU A 266 34.34 2.87 4.00
CA GLU A 266 34.61 1.46 3.74
C GLU A 266 33.90 0.58 4.78
N LEU A 267 33.26 -0.48 4.32
CA LEU A 267 32.77 -1.58 5.14
C LEU A 267 33.52 -2.82 4.72
N ALA A 268 34.24 -3.43 5.65
CA ALA A 268 34.92 -4.71 5.46
C ALA A 268 34.28 -5.76 6.36
N VAL A 269 33.86 -6.88 5.78
CA VAL A 269 33.18 -7.99 6.47
C VAL A 269 33.99 -9.27 6.24
N PRO A 270 34.38 -9.99 7.31
CA PRO A 270 35.02 -11.28 7.16
C PRO A 270 34.01 -12.33 6.68
N ILE A 271 34.41 -13.16 5.72
CA ILE A 271 33.59 -14.26 5.20
C ILE A 271 34.34 -15.56 5.49
N GLU A 272 33.83 -16.33 6.44
CA GLU A 272 34.34 -17.67 6.74
C GLU A 272 33.50 -18.72 6.01
N LEU A 273 34.16 -19.53 5.19
CA LEU A 273 33.53 -20.74 4.66
C LEU A 273 33.64 -21.81 5.74
N LYS A 274 32.50 -22.22 6.32
CA LYS A 274 32.46 -23.43 7.15
C LYS A 274 32.77 -24.62 6.25
N GLY A 275 33.95 -25.21 6.43
CA GLY A 275 34.31 -26.51 5.88
C GLY A 275 33.53 -27.63 6.54
#